data_AF-D9UKE5-F1
#
_entry.id   AF-D9UKE5-F1
#
_cell.length_a   1.000
_cell.length_b   1.000
_cell.length_c   1.000
_cell.angle_alpha   90.00
_cell.angle_beta   90.00
_cell.angle_gamma   90.00
#
_symmetry.space_group_name_H-M   'P 1'
#
loop_
_entity.id
_entity.type
_entity.pdbx_description
1 polymer ?
#
loop_
_entity_poly.entity_id
_entity_poly.type
_entity_poly.pdbx_seq_one_letter_code
_entity_poly.pdbx_strand_id
1 'polypeptide(L)'
;MVRRKRAKAPKPSVASEPSTPPAREAPQAPVGPRLPKDAIKRINIGQSFAEYDAALSDPSIYVHTPALEAALDPDSEKVFFVGRRGTGKTAVRKYCGINGGVTRVIVPEIFSPSSTLQEIDLLTNVKGKPFKSLVVAFRRALQVEILSMWLQDRPGRDRLPNEIQGELEAHASMDFDLRCLRIIARISGALANGDDEGWLTESRTAKRVAEEMKKLSAEGLATHTVLIDSIDDYWEGSDEGLIYLTAFMHACQEISQQIPWARAIIFLRENIYERVRAIDTESSRLETAVVGMEWNDRQLLEVIEKRLNRNLTAKYGLRGATWQAFFEHPEEAWNNVLEYCQRRPRDVLIYTSNAVEAAQGAGHEKILLEDVQQARRRFSDNRFRDLGDEYSENYPQVATVLSRFYGLGNAFTFGAIEDLIRKLMKDPEVVKLCGAWLSLNASPEKFIRLLYDIGFVGIRAAGKGPKFRALGPLDTSPPPVGNTTDVVIHRCYWDALDLQDTLVRNIPDDAEFGKIGKIEDLPGGVDRTEYVAHIEMLRARNTIMVGSS
;
A
#
# COMPACT_ATOMS: atom_id res chain seq x y z
N MET A 1 38.88 75.87 26.57
CA MET A 1 38.87 76.27 27.99
C MET A 1 37.51 76.89 28.29
N VAL A 2 37.01 76.72 29.50
CA VAL A 2 35.73 77.27 30.04
C VAL A 2 34.46 76.46 29.77
N ARG A 3 34.17 75.66 30.80
CA ARG A 3 32.89 75.05 31.18
C ARG A 3 32.00 76.10 31.86
N ARG A 4 30.68 75.92 31.69
CA ARG A 4 29.61 76.12 32.71
C ARG A 4 29.22 77.59 33.02
N LYS A 5 27.96 77.90 33.37
CA LYS A 5 26.91 77.08 34.02
C LYS A 5 25.50 77.66 33.78
N ARG A 6 24.53 76.74 33.88
CA ARG A 6 23.07 76.86 33.70
C ARG A 6 22.34 77.76 34.71
N ALA A 7 21.15 78.22 34.32
CA ALA A 7 19.96 78.33 35.19
C ALA A 7 18.72 77.80 34.45
N LYS A 8 17.73 77.28 35.19
CA LYS A 8 16.81 76.19 34.80
C LYS A 8 15.34 76.68 34.73
N ALA A 9 14.73 76.45 33.56
CA ALA A 9 13.34 76.15 33.17
C ALA A 9 12.10 76.77 33.87
N PRO A 10 11.08 77.10 33.06
CA PRO A 10 9.68 76.79 33.33
C PRO A 10 9.01 75.92 32.23
N LYS A 11 7.84 75.36 32.58
CA LYS A 11 7.06 74.28 31.92
C LYS A 11 6.49 74.63 30.53
N PRO A 12 6.27 73.65 29.62
CA PRO A 12 5.55 73.86 28.37
C PRO A 12 4.03 73.60 28.49
N SER A 13 3.27 74.35 27.70
CA SER A 13 1.84 74.18 27.45
C SER A 13 1.59 73.66 26.02
N VAL A 14 0.40 73.08 25.85
CA VAL A 14 -0.07 72.17 24.81
C VAL A 14 -0.18 72.84 23.42
N ALA A 15 0.27 72.14 22.37
CA ALA A 15 -0.03 72.43 20.98
C ALA A 15 -0.57 71.16 20.28
N SER A 16 -1.60 71.36 19.47
CA SER A 16 -2.43 70.40 18.73
C SER A 16 -1.67 69.52 17.72
N GLU A 17 -1.92 68.21 17.74
CA GLU A 17 -1.43 67.25 16.76
C GLU A 17 -2.19 67.35 15.42
N PRO A 18 -1.50 67.24 14.26
CA PRO A 18 -2.16 67.06 12.97
C PRO A 18 -2.54 65.59 12.73
N SER A 19 -3.76 65.39 12.21
CA SER A 19 -4.38 64.10 11.90
C SER A 19 -3.55 63.22 10.95
N THR A 20 -3.19 62.02 11.39
CA THR A 20 -2.59 60.95 10.59
C THR A 20 -3.63 60.38 9.61
N PRO A 21 -3.31 60.21 8.31
CA PRO A 21 -4.23 59.58 7.35
C PRO A 21 -4.38 58.08 7.65
N PRO A 22 -5.52 57.45 7.33
CA PRO A 22 -5.73 56.03 7.62
C PRO A 22 -4.73 55.17 6.86
N ALA A 23 -4.20 54.16 7.56
CA ALA A 23 -3.29 53.17 7.00
C ALA A 23 -3.92 52.55 5.74
N ARG A 24 -3.20 52.60 4.61
CA ARG A 24 -3.57 51.86 3.41
C ARG A 24 -3.61 50.37 3.77
N GLU A 25 -4.77 49.76 3.61
CA GLU A 25 -4.92 48.30 3.65
C GLU A 25 -3.86 47.66 2.75
N ALA A 26 -3.20 46.63 3.26
CA ALA A 26 -2.28 45.82 2.48
C ALA A 26 -3.02 45.32 1.22
N PRO A 27 -2.37 45.30 0.04
CA PRO A 27 -3.03 44.82 -1.17
C PRO A 27 -3.49 43.37 -0.96
N GLN A 28 -4.80 43.16 -1.02
CA GLN A 28 -5.40 41.83 -1.05
C GLN A 28 -4.73 41.03 -2.16
N ALA A 29 -4.29 39.80 -1.83
CA ALA A 29 -3.74 38.88 -2.80
C ALA A 29 -4.71 38.75 -4.00
N PRO A 30 -4.20 38.61 -5.25
CA PRO A 30 -5.06 38.55 -6.42
C PRO A 30 -6.08 37.43 -6.24
N VAL A 31 -7.35 37.81 -6.17
CA VAL A 31 -8.48 36.88 -6.07
C VAL A 31 -8.43 36.03 -7.33
N GLY A 32 -8.02 34.77 -7.18
CA GLY A 32 -8.08 33.78 -8.25
C GLY A 32 -9.50 33.71 -8.82
N PRO A 33 -9.69 33.12 -10.03
CA PRO A 33 -11.01 33.04 -10.64
C PRO A 33 -12.04 32.52 -9.63
N ARG A 34 -13.18 33.20 -9.48
CA ARG A 34 -14.26 32.67 -8.62
C ARG A 34 -14.72 31.33 -9.17
N LEU A 35 -14.96 30.37 -8.28
CA LEU A 35 -15.50 29.07 -8.69
C LEU A 35 -16.79 29.27 -9.50
N PRO A 36 -17.02 28.45 -10.55
CA PRO A 36 -18.30 28.43 -11.23
C PRO A 36 -19.46 28.25 -10.25
N LYS A 37 -20.62 28.82 -10.57
CA LYS A 37 -21.83 28.60 -9.78
C LYS A 37 -22.12 27.10 -9.66
N ASP A 38 -22.44 26.66 -8.44
CA ASP A 38 -22.71 25.27 -8.10
C ASP A 38 -21.51 24.31 -8.32
N ALA A 39 -20.27 24.81 -8.37
CA ALA A 39 -19.07 23.97 -8.55
C ALA A 39 -18.98 22.85 -7.51
N ILE A 40 -19.17 23.16 -6.22
CA ILE A 40 -19.17 22.17 -5.13
C ILE A 40 -20.25 21.11 -5.34
N LYS A 41 -21.46 21.49 -5.75
CA LYS A 41 -22.56 20.53 -5.99
C LYS A 41 -22.31 19.56 -7.13
N ARG A 42 -21.45 19.93 -8.09
CA ARG A 42 -21.17 19.13 -9.30
C ARG A 42 -19.85 18.38 -9.24
N ILE A 43 -19.02 18.66 -8.25
CA ILE A 43 -17.69 18.06 -8.17
C ILE A 43 -17.78 16.59 -7.75
N ASN A 44 -17.04 15.75 -8.45
CA ASN A 44 -16.85 14.36 -8.11
C ASN A 44 -15.37 14.06 -8.35
N ILE A 45 -14.63 13.86 -7.26
CA ILE A 45 -13.19 13.62 -7.30
C ILE A 45 -12.81 12.15 -7.53
N GLY A 46 -13.79 11.27 -7.75
CA GLY A 46 -13.60 9.85 -8.07
C GLY A 46 -13.74 8.93 -6.85
N GLN A 47 -13.46 7.65 -7.07
CA GLN A 47 -13.57 6.61 -6.04
C GLN A 47 -12.21 6.25 -5.41
N SER A 48 -12.25 5.79 -4.16
CA SER A 48 -11.07 5.42 -3.38
C SER A 48 -10.45 4.07 -3.77
N PHE A 49 -11.27 3.15 -4.28
CA PHE A 49 -10.85 1.89 -4.86
C PHE A 49 -10.58 2.10 -6.35
N ALA A 50 -9.33 1.92 -6.74
CA ALA A 50 -8.87 2.22 -8.09
C ALA A 50 -9.53 1.30 -9.13
N GLU A 51 -9.94 0.10 -8.74
CA GLU A 51 -10.65 -0.89 -9.57
C GLU A 51 -11.95 -0.29 -10.12
N TYR A 52 -12.69 0.41 -9.26
CA TYR A 52 -14.01 1.01 -9.52
C TYR A 52 -13.96 2.49 -9.91
N ASP A 53 -12.78 3.14 -9.84
CA ASP A 53 -12.63 4.55 -10.17
C ASP A 53 -12.57 4.79 -11.69
N ALA A 54 -13.72 5.12 -12.28
CA ALA A 54 -13.83 5.49 -13.69
C ALA A 54 -13.00 6.73 -14.05
N ALA A 55 -12.60 7.57 -13.07
CA ALA A 55 -11.74 8.72 -13.33
C ALA A 55 -10.36 8.35 -13.86
N LEU A 56 -9.87 7.15 -13.54
CA LEU A 56 -8.58 6.64 -13.99
C LEU A 56 -8.52 6.33 -15.50
N SER A 57 -9.62 6.48 -16.23
CA SER A 57 -9.60 6.48 -17.70
C SER A 57 -9.02 7.76 -18.31
N ASP A 58 -8.90 8.84 -17.53
CA ASP A 58 -8.35 10.11 -17.97
C ASP A 58 -6.86 10.22 -17.57
N PRO A 59 -5.90 10.16 -18.52
CA PRO A 59 -4.47 10.28 -18.19
C PRO A 59 -4.11 11.59 -17.51
N SER A 60 -4.90 12.66 -17.67
CA SER A 60 -4.59 13.97 -17.10
C SER A 60 -4.74 14.04 -15.58
N ILE A 61 -5.41 13.06 -14.96
CA ILE A 61 -5.57 13.01 -13.51
C ILE A 61 -4.42 12.35 -12.76
N TYR A 62 -3.46 11.76 -13.48
CA TYR A 62 -2.33 11.05 -12.91
C TYR A 62 -1.20 11.98 -12.54
N VAL A 63 -0.53 11.70 -11.43
CA VAL A 63 0.67 12.43 -10.99
C VAL A 63 1.89 11.59 -11.30
N HIS A 64 2.88 12.22 -11.94
CA HIS A 64 4.14 11.60 -12.30
C HIS A 64 5.01 11.42 -11.05
N THR A 65 5.09 10.17 -10.57
CA THR A 65 5.96 9.74 -9.47
C THR A 65 7.16 8.98 -10.04
N PRO A 66 8.28 8.86 -9.30
CA PRO A 66 9.40 8.02 -9.75
C PRO A 66 8.99 6.58 -10.08
N ALA A 67 8.01 6.03 -9.35
CA ALA A 67 7.43 4.72 -9.64
C ALA A 67 6.65 4.72 -10.96
N LEU A 68 5.82 5.73 -11.23
CA LEU A 68 5.11 5.81 -12.50
C LEU A 68 6.07 5.94 -13.69
N GLU A 69 7.08 6.80 -13.56
CA GLU A 69 8.10 6.99 -14.60
C GLU A 69 8.88 5.70 -14.87
N ALA A 70 9.36 5.03 -13.82
CA ALA A 70 10.06 3.76 -13.97
C ALA A 70 9.19 2.68 -14.62
N ALA A 71 7.88 2.66 -14.35
CA ALA A 71 6.96 1.70 -14.96
C ALA A 71 6.69 2.00 -16.45
N LEU A 72 6.80 3.26 -16.88
CA LEU A 72 6.61 3.69 -18.27
C LEU A 72 7.88 3.57 -19.10
N ASP A 73 9.03 3.80 -18.49
CA ASP A 73 10.34 3.74 -19.13
C ASP A 73 10.67 2.31 -19.59
N PRO A 74 10.70 2.02 -20.91
CA PRO A 74 10.98 0.69 -21.44
C PRO A 74 12.38 0.18 -21.08
N ASP A 75 13.33 1.08 -20.82
CA ASP A 75 14.72 0.76 -20.49
C ASP A 75 14.94 0.60 -18.98
N SER A 76 13.89 0.78 -18.18
CA SER A 76 13.99 0.65 -16.74
C SER A 76 14.21 -0.81 -16.32
N GLU A 77 15.29 -1.05 -15.57
CA GLU A 77 15.59 -2.35 -14.94
C GLU A 77 14.64 -2.69 -13.77
N LYS A 78 13.66 -1.83 -13.49
CA LYS A 78 12.75 -1.96 -12.36
C LYS A 78 11.58 -2.88 -12.72
N VAL A 79 11.44 -3.93 -11.91
CA VAL A 79 10.48 -5.03 -12.10
C VAL A 79 9.46 -5.05 -10.97
N PHE A 80 9.88 -4.77 -9.73
CA PHE A 80 9.02 -4.93 -8.55
C PHE A 80 8.59 -3.57 -7.99
N PHE A 81 7.29 -3.29 -8.04
CA PHE A 81 6.70 -2.05 -7.55
C PHE A 81 5.99 -2.31 -6.23
N VAL A 82 6.66 -1.94 -5.14
CA VAL A 82 6.29 -2.35 -3.79
C VAL A 82 5.67 -1.19 -3.03
N GLY A 83 4.49 -1.40 -2.45
CA GLY A 83 3.84 -0.41 -1.59
C GLY A 83 2.65 -0.95 -0.80
N ARG A 84 2.29 -0.25 0.29
CA ARG A 84 1.15 -0.60 1.15
C ARG A 84 -0.20 -0.48 0.43
N ARG A 85 -1.29 -0.91 1.08
CA ARG A 85 -2.64 -0.74 0.51
C ARG A 85 -2.93 0.74 0.28
N GLY A 86 -3.44 1.13 -0.89
CA GLY A 86 -3.77 2.53 -1.19
C GLY A 86 -2.61 3.42 -1.68
N THR A 87 -1.41 2.88 -1.94
CA THR A 87 -0.29 3.64 -2.54
C THR A 87 -0.42 3.86 -4.06
N GLY A 88 -1.45 3.29 -4.70
CA GLY A 88 -1.72 3.50 -6.12
C GLY A 88 -1.16 2.44 -7.08
N LYS A 89 -0.86 1.21 -6.61
CA LYS A 89 -0.46 0.05 -7.45
C LYS A 89 -1.35 -0.13 -8.69
N THR A 90 -2.64 -0.39 -8.46
CA THR A 90 -3.67 -0.50 -9.50
C THR A 90 -3.74 0.74 -10.41
N ALA A 91 -3.53 1.94 -9.86
CA ALA A 91 -3.55 3.17 -10.65
C ALA A 91 -2.37 3.22 -11.62
N VAL A 92 -1.14 2.94 -11.16
CA VAL A 92 0.06 2.86 -12.03
C VAL A 92 -0.15 1.79 -13.10
N ARG A 93 -0.63 0.60 -12.74
CA ARG A 93 -0.96 -0.46 -13.69
C ARG A 93 -1.97 0.00 -14.76
N LYS A 94 -3.06 0.67 -14.37
CA LYS A 94 -4.05 1.23 -15.31
C LYS A 94 -3.41 2.27 -16.24
N TYR A 95 -2.55 3.14 -15.71
CA TYR A 95 -1.87 4.15 -16.52
C TYR A 95 -0.93 3.52 -17.55
N CYS A 96 -0.14 2.53 -17.16
CA CYS A 96 0.71 1.75 -18.06
C CYS A 96 -0.13 1.00 -19.12
N GLY A 97 -1.32 0.52 -18.77
CA GLY A 97 -2.24 -0.09 -19.74
C GLY A 97 -2.74 0.89 -20.82
N ILE A 98 -2.91 2.17 -20.47
CA ILE A 98 -3.43 3.20 -21.39
C ILE A 98 -2.31 3.89 -22.18
N ASN A 99 -1.19 4.18 -21.52
CA ASN A 99 -0.11 5.02 -22.06
C ASN A 99 1.22 4.28 -22.23
N GLY A 100 1.33 3.06 -21.72
CA GLY A 100 2.45 2.18 -22.04
C GLY A 100 2.32 1.70 -23.49
N GLY A 101 3.42 1.18 -24.04
CA GLY A 101 3.43 0.59 -25.37
C GLY A 101 2.57 -0.69 -25.45
N VAL A 102 3.20 -1.81 -25.78
CA VAL A 102 2.47 -3.08 -25.89
C VAL A 102 2.37 -3.71 -24.49
N THR A 103 1.19 -3.65 -23.87
CA THR A 103 0.99 -4.16 -22.50
C THR A 103 -0.12 -5.19 -22.41
N ARG A 104 0.03 -6.14 -21.48
CA ARG A 104 -1.03 -7.08 -21.10
C ARG A 104 -1.07 -7.24 -19.60
N VAL A 105 -2.28 -7.16 -19.02
CA VAL A 105 -2.48 -7.38 -17.59
C VAL A 105 -2.77 -8.85 -17.34
N ILE A 106 -2.13 -9.42 -16.32
CA ILE A 106 -2.48 -10.72 -15.76
C ILE A 106 -2.71 -10.58 -14.25
N VAL A 107 -3.69 -11.33 -13.73
CA VAL A 107 -4.02 -11.43 -12.31
C VAL A 107 -3.91 -12.91 -11.94
N PRO A 108 -2.73 -13.40 -11.53
CA PRO A 108 -2.52 -14.83 -11.34
C PRO A 108 -3.18 -15.33 -10.06
N GLU A 109 -3.87 -16.47 -10.16
CA GLU A 109 -4.53 -17.14 -9.03
C GLU A 109 -3.68 -18.31 -8.46
N ILE A 110 -2.63 -18.71 -9.17
CA ILE A 110 -1.77 -19.86 -8.81
C ILE A 110 -1.04 -19.74 -7.46
N PHE A 111 -1.00 -18.56 -6.84
CA PHE A 111 -0.33 -18.34 -5.55
C PHE A 111 -1.14 -18.83 -4.34
N SER A 112 -2.36 -19.35 -4.57
CA SER A 112 -3.12 -20.16 -3.62
C SER A 112 -3.14 -21.63 -4.07
N PRO A 113 -2.01 -22.36 -3.97
CA PRO A 113 -1.96 -23.73 -4.44
C PRO A 113 -2.95 -24.60 -3.65
N SER A 114 -3.89 -25.23 -4.35
CA SER A 114 -4.76 -26.25 -3.76
C SER A 114 -3.90 -27.39 -3.21
N SER A 115 -4.24 -27.93 -2.05
CA SER A 115 -3.62 -29.09 -1.39
C SER A 115 -3.55 -30.38 -2.25
N THR A 116 -4.11 -30.35 -3.46
CA THR A 116 -4.10 -31.44 -4.45
C THR A 116 -2.75 -31.64 -5.14
N LEU A 117 -1.81 -30.70 -5.02
CA LEU A 117 -0.44 -30.87 -5.53
C LEU A 117 0.45 -31.52 -4.46
N GLN A 118 0.19 -32.81 -4.18
CA GLN A 118 0.96 -33.64 -3.22
C GLN A 118 2.48 -33.71 -3.53
N GLU A 119 2.90 -33.25 -4.70
CA GLU A 119 4.29 -33.22 -5.15
C GLU A 119 5.02 -31.90 -4.83
N ILE A 120 4.34 -30.90 -4.25
CA ILE A 120 4.95 -29.59 -3.89
C ILE A 120 5.96 -29.72 -2.75
N ASP A 121 5.82 -30.69 -1.84
CA ASP A 121 6.79 -30.92 -0.77
C ASP A 121 8.21 -31.16 -1.30
N LEU A 122 8.34 -31.69 -2.53
CA LEU A 122 9.62 -31.85 -3.21
C LEU A 122 10.18 -30.52 -3.71
N LEU A 123 9.33 -29.51 -3.95
CA LEU A 123 9.64 -28.19 -4.50
C LEU A 123 9.95 -27.11 -3.45
N THR A 124 9.73 -27.38 -2.16
CA THR A 124 9.81 -26.36 -1.09
C THR A 124 11.23 -25.98 -0.67
N ASN A 125 12.26 -26.71 -1.11
CA ASN A 125 13.64 -26.38 -0.76
C ASN A 125 14.18 -25.22 -1.63
N VAL A 126 14.14 -24.01 -1.06
CA VAL A 126 14.61 -22.74 -1.66
C VAL A 126 16.08 -22.79 -2.11
N LYS A 127 16.90 -23.69 -1.55
CA LYS A 127 18.34 -23.81 -1.88
C LYS A 127 18.64 -24.83 -2.97
N GLY A 128 17.63 -25.48 -3.54
CA GLY A 128 17.81 -26.68 -4.36
C GLY A 128 17.40 -26.57 -5.83
N LYS A 129 17.70 -27.65 -6.56
CA LYS A 129 17.12 -28.00 -7.87
C LYS A 129 15.59 -27.77 -7.97
N PRO A 130 14.79 -28.02 -6.92
CA PRO A 130 13.35 -27.85 -7.00
C PRO A 130 12.88 -26.39 -7.11
N PHE A 131 13.45 -25.46 -6.33
CA PHE A 131 13.14 -24.03 -6.47
C PHE A 131 13.49 -23.49 -7.86
N LYS A 132 14.67 -23.85 -8.39
CA LYS A 132 15.06 -23.47 -9.77
C LYS A 132 14.10 -24.02 -10.82
N SER A 133 13.43 -25.13 -10.53
CA SER A 133 12.43 -25.73 -11.43
C SER A 133 11.16 -24.90 -11.47
N LEU A 134 10.72 -24.35 -10.34
CA LEU A 134 9.62 -23.39 -10.29
C LEU A 134 9.95 -22.11 -11.07
N VAL A 135 11.16 -21.56 -10.90
CA VAL A 135 11.61 -20.37 -11.67
C VAL A 135 11.53 -20.65 -13.17
N VAL A 136 12.01 -21.82 -13.62
CA VAL A 136 11.93 -22.25 -15.02
C VAL A 136 10.48 -22.35 -15.50
N ALA A 137 9.58 -22.92 -14.68
CA ALA A 137 8.18 -23.08 -15.04
C ALA A 137 7.49 -21.73 -15.28
N PHE A 138 7.63 -20.82 -14.33
CA PHE A 138 7.08 -19.46 -14.43
C PHE A 138 7.68 -18.68 -15.59
N ARG A 139 9.00 -18.81 -15.79
CA ARG A 139 9.69 -18.17 -16.91
C ARG A 139 9.12 -18.61 -18.25
N ARG A 140 8.89 -19.91 -18.44
CA ARG A 140 8.27 -20.43 -19.68
C ARG A 140 6.85 -19.92 -19.87
N ALA A 141 6.06 -19.89 -18.79
CA ALA A 141 4.71 -19.38 -18.89
C ALA A 141 4.66 -17.90 -19.32
N LEU A 142 5.54 -17.07 -18.77
CA LEU A 142 5.71 -15.66 -19.15
C LEU A 142 6.26 -15.50 -20.58
N GLN A 143 7.20 -16.35 -21.02
CA GLN A 143 7.69 -16.35 -22.40
C GLN A 143 6.55 -16.58 -23.39
N VAL A 144 5.68 -17.56 -23.13
CA VAL A 144 4.50 -17.82 -23.96
C VAL A 144 3.54 -16.63 -23.95
N GLU A 145 3.37 -15.95 -22.80
CA GLU A 145 2.50 -14.79 -22.68
C GLU A 145 2.97 -13.64 -23.58
N ILE A 146 4.27 -13.33 -23.48
CA ILE A 146 4.92 -12.27 -24.25
C ILE A 146 4.98 -12.60 -25.74
N LEU A 147 5.28 -13.85 -26.10
CA LEU A 147 5.24 -14.32 -27.50
C LEU A 147 3.83 -14.22 -28.09
N SER A 148 2.80 -14.51 -27.28
CA SER A 148 1.41 -14.38 -27.71
C SER A 148 1.01 -12.92 -27.93
N MET A 149 1.50 -11.99 -27.10
CA MET A 149 1.33 -10.54 -27.36
C MET A 149 2.03 -10.15 -28.66
N TRP A 150 3.27 -10.60 -28.84
CA TRP A 150 4.08 -10.28 -30.01
C TRP A 150 3.49 -10.79 -31.33
N LEU A 151 2.82 -11.95 -31.32
CA LEU A 151 2.09 -12.48 -32.47
C LEU A 151 0.82 -11.69 -32.79
N GLN A 152 0.09 -11.23 -31.76
CA GLN A 152 -1.11 -10.41 -31.95
C GLN A 152 -0.80 -9.08 -32.64
N ASP A 153 0.35 -8.49 -32.33
CA ASP A 153 0.83 -7.27 -32.98
C ASP A 153 1.35 -7.50 -34.41
N ARG A 154 1.58 -8.75 -34.81
CA ARG A 154 2.13 -9.14 -36.13
C ARG A 154 1.32 -10.30 -36.75
N PRO A 155 0.05 -10.08 -37.07
CA PRO A 155 -0.77 -11.10 -37.71
C PRO A 155 -0.19 -11.48 -39.07
N GLY A 156 -0.14 -12.79 -39.38
CA GLY A 156 0.32 -13.31 -40.68
C GLY A 156 1.80 -13.66 -40.76
N ARG A 157 2.52 -13.76 -39.63
CA ARG A 157 3.87 -14.33 -39.62
C ARG A 157 3.81 -15.86 -39.67
N ASP A 158 3.96 -16.42 -40.86
CA ASP A 158 3.80 -17.85 -41.10
C ASP A 158 5.00 -18.71 -40.65
N ARG A 159 6.17 -18.11 -40.41
CA ARG A 159 7.38 -18.85 -40.05
C ARG A 159 7.97 -18.36 -38.72
N LEU A 160 7.80 -19.20 -37.71
CA LEU A 160 8.43 -19.06 -36.40
C LEU A 160 9.60 -20.05 -36.28
N PRO A 161 10.64 -19.74 -35.48
CA PRO A 161 11.61 -20.75 -35.08
C PRO A 161 10.92 -21.95 -34.42
N ASN A 162 11.36 -23.17 -34.72
CA ASN A 162 10.71 -24.40 -34.24
C ASN A 162 10.54 -24.44 -32.71
N GLU A 163 11.51 -23.93 -31.96
CA GLU A 163 11.45 -23.87 -30.48
C GLU A 163 10.32 -22.95 -30.01
N ILE A 164 10.13 -21.80 -30.65
CA ILE A 164 9.03 -20.87 -30.34
C ILE A 164 7.68 -21.47 -30.77
N GLN A 165 7.63 -22.05 -31.98
CA GLN A 165 6.42 -22.66 -32.52
C GLN A 165 5.91 -23.79 -31.61
N GLY A 166 6.79 -24.72 -31.23
CA GLY A 166 6.42 -25.84 -30.36
C GLY A 166 5.96 -25.39 -28.98
N GLU A 167 6.59 -24.35 -28.41
CA GLU A 167 6.18 -23.80 -27.11
C GLU A 167 4.79 -23.16 -27.18
N LEU A 168 4.50 -22.39 -28.24
CA LEU A 168 3.19 -21.78 -28.46
C LEU A 168 2.10 -22.82 -28.72
N GLU A 169 2.36 -23.80 -29.58
CA GLU A 169 1.41 -24.90 -29.87
C GLU A 169 1.07 -25.70 -28.61
N ALA A 170 2.03 -25.91 -27.73
CA ALA A 170 1.82 -26.65 -26.49
C ALA A 170 1.05 -25.83 -25.43
N HIS A 171 1.21 -24.50 -25.41
CA HIS A 171 0.89 -23.70 -24.23
C HIS A 171 0.02 -22.45 -24.45
N ALA A 172 -0.06 -21.89 -25.66
CA ALA A 172 -0.70 -20.60 -25.90
C ALA A 172 -2.24 -20.62 -25.79
N SER A 173 -2.87 -21.79 -25.95
CA SER A 173 -4.33 -21.93 -25.85
C SER A 173 -4.84 -21.95 -24.40
N MET A 174 -3.96 -22.11 -23.41
CA MET A 174 -4.29 -22.08 -21.99
C MET A 174 -4.10 -20.68 -21.42
N ASP A 175 -4.90 -20.32 -20.43
CA ASP A 175 -4.61 -19.16 -19.58
C ASP A 175 -3.29 -19.31 -18.84
N PHE A 176 -2.85 -18.22 -18.21
CA PHE A 176 -1.56 -18.14 -17.55
C PHE A 176 -1.41 -19.16 -16.40
N ASP A 177 -2.44 -19.33 -15.57
CA ASP A 177 -2.40 -20.20 -14.40
C ASP A 177 -2.38 -21.68 -14.80
N LEU A 178 -3.26 -22.11 -15.71
CA LEU A 178 -3.27 -23.47 -16.25
C LEU A 178 -1.96 -23.82 -16.94
N ARG A 179 -1.36 -22.85 -17.65
CA ARG A 179 -0.04 -23.02 -18.27
C ARG A 179 1.03 -23.26 -17.22
N CYS A 180 1.07 -22.46 -16.17
CA CYS A 180 2.00 -22.65 -15.06
C CYS A 180 1.81 -24.02 -14.40
N LEU A 181 0.58 -24.39 -14.04
CA LEU A 181 0.27 -25.69 -13.42
C LEU A 181 0.72 -26.86 -14.28
N ARG A 182 0.46 -26.82 -15.60
CA ARG A 182 0.87 -27.88 -16.52
C ARG A 182 2.39 -28.02 -16.62
N ILE A 183 3.12 -26.91 -16.65
CA ILE A 183 4.59 -26.93 -16.72
C ILE A 183 5.18 -27.40 -15.37
N ILE A 184 4.64 -26.91 -14.25
CA ILE A 184 5.05 -27.35 -12.91
C ILE A 184 4.83 -28.85 -12.77
N ALA A 185 3.65 -29.38 -13.11
CA ALA A 185 3.35 -30.81 -13.02
C ALA A 185 4.32 -31.68 -13.85
N ARG A 186 4.70 -31.24 -15.05
CA ARG A 186 5.70 -31.96 -15.88
C ARG A 186 7.06 -32.00 -15.20
N ILE A 187 7.52 -30.87 -14.66
CA ILE A 187 8.84 -30.81 -14.03
C ILE A 187 8.84 -31.56 -12.69
N SER A 188 7.79 -31.44 -11.89
CA SER A 188 7.60 -32.19 -10.64
C SER A 188 7.58 -33.69 -10.89
N GLY A 189 6.83 -34.15 -11.89
CA GLY A 189 6.78 -35.57 -12.26
C GLY A 189 8.15 -36.12 -12.68
N ALA A 190 8.96 -35.35 -13.42
CA ALA A 190 10.33 -35.74 -13.75
C ALA A 190 11.22 -35.84 -12.48
N LEU A 191 11.10 -34.88 -11.56
CA LEU A 191 11.85 -34.90 -10.30
C LEU A 191 11.44 -36.08 -9.40
N ALA A 192 10.14 -36.33 -9.24
CA ALA A 192 9.60 -37.41 -8.42
C ALA A 192 10.04 -38.79 -8.92
N ASN A 193 10.15 -38.95 -10.24
CA ASN A 193 10.59 -40.21 -10.87
C ASN A 193 12.11 -40.34 -11.00
N GLY A 194 12.90 -39.35 -10.56
CA GLY A 194 14.36 -39.35 -10.75
C GLY A 194 14.79 -39.24 -12.21
N ASP A 195 13.93 -38.72 -13.08
CA ASP A 195 14.19 -38.50 -14.51
C ASP A 195 14.98 -37.20 -14.74
N ASP A 196 16.30 -37.30 -14.58
CA ASP A 196 17.21 -36.18 -14.82
C ASP A 196 17.21 -35.68 -16.27
N GLU A 197 16.95 -36.56 -17.24
CA GLU A 197 16.92 -36.22 -18.65
C GLU A 197 15.67 -35.39 -18.99
N GLY A 198 14.50 -35.82 -18.52
CA GLY A 198 13.26 -35.06 -18.63
C GLY A 198 13.38 -33.69 -17.96
N TRP A 199 13.91 -33.64 -16.74
CA TRP A 199 14.15 -32.37 -16.05
C TRP A 199 15.11 -31.43 -16.80
N LEU A 200 16.24 -31.96 -17.30
CA LEU A 200 17.20 -31.18 -18.10
C LEU A 200 16.57 -30.65 -19.38
N THR A 201 15.68 -31.44 -20.00
CA THR A 201 14.96 -31.05 -21.22
C THR A 201 14.07 -29.84 -20.96
N GLU A 202 13.26 -29.86 -19.89
CA GLU A 202 12.41 -28.73 -19.52
C GLU A 202 13.24 -27.45 -19.22
N SER A 203 14.36 -27.60 -18.51
CA SER A 203 15.27 -26.49 -18.22
C SER A 203 15.95 -25.91 -19.48
N ARG A 204 16.37 -26.76 -20.41
CA ARG A 204 17.00 -26.35 -21.67
C ARG A 204 16.01 -25.69 -22.62
N THR A 205 14.76 -26.16 -22.70
CA THR A 205 13.71 -25.54 -23.52
C THR A 205 13.52 -24.07 -23.17
N ALA A 206 13.40 -23.75 -21.88
CA ALA A 206 13.26 -22.36 -21.43
C ALA A 206 14.43 -21.45 -21.86
N LYS A 207 15.65 -21.99 -21.92
CA LYS A 207 16.84 -21.25 -22.40
C LYS A 207 16.83 -21.09 -23.92
N ARG A 208 16.50 -22.15 -24.66
CA ARG A 208 16.41 -22.12 -26.13
C ARG A 208 15.36 -21.12 -26.60
N VAL A 209 14.19 -21.12 -25.99
CA VAL A 209 13.13 -20.13 -26.26
C VAL A 209 13.63 -18.71 -25.99
N ALA A 210 14.33 -18.47 -24.88
CA ALA A 210 14.91 -17.15 -24.60
C ALA A 210 15.90 -16.70 -25.67
N GLU A 211 16.79 -17.58 -26.14
CA GLU A 211 17.75 -17.25 -27.20
C GLU A 211 17.06 -16.93 -28.54
N GLU A 212 16.01 -17.67 -28.91
CA GLU A 212 15.22 -17.34 -30.09
C GLU A 212 14.46 -16.01 -29.92
N MET A 213 13.89 -15.75 -28.74
CA MET A 213 13.26 -14.46 -28.43
C MET A 213 14.25 -13.31 -28.56
N LYS A 214 15.49 -13.45 -28.08
CA LYS A 214 16.53 -12.41 -28.25
C LYS A 214 16.80 -12.10 -29.71
N LYS A 215 16.82 -13.11 -30.59
CA LYS A 215 17.04 -12.90 -32.04
C LYS A 215 15.92 -12.10 -32.69
N LEU A 216 14.68 -12.21 -32.18
CA LEU A 216 13.56 -11.38 -32.65
C LEU A 216 13.76 -9.88 -32.35
N SER A 217 14.61 -9.50 -31.37
CA SER A 217 14.88 -8.09 -31.03
C SER A 217 15.44 -7.28 -32.20
N ALA A 218 16.15 -7.92 -33.14
CA ALA A 218 16.75 -7.29 -34.31
C ALA A 218 15.71 -6.67 -35.27
N GLU A 219 14.42 -6.90 -35.02
CA GLU A 219 13.31 -6.43 -35.84
C GLU A 219 12.76 -5.06 -35.39
N GLY A 220 13.46 -4.34 -34.50
CA GLY A 220 13.01 -3.02 -34.00
C GLY A 220 11.75 -3.13 -33.14
N LEU A 221 11.66 -4.17 -32.32
CA LEU A 221 10.49 -4.48 -31.51
C LEU A 221 10.26 -3.42 -30.43
N ALA A 222 9.02 -2.94 -30.31
CA ALA A 222 8.59 -2.25 -29.10
C ALA A 222 8.67 -3.22 -27.91
N THR A 223 8.94 -2.69 -26.72
CA THR A 223 8.94 -3.51 -25.49
C THR A 223 7.52 -3.99 -25.19
N HIS A 224 7.38 -5.31 -25.03
CA HIS A 224 6.16 -6.00 -24.63
C HIS A 224 6.20 -6.23 -23.13
N THR A 225 5.26 -5.62 -22.42
CA THR A 225 5.25 -5.59 -20.96
C THR A 225 4.04 -6.35 -20.41
N VAL A 226 4.30 -7.40 -19.63
CA VAL A 226 3.28 -8.06 -18.83
C VAL A 226 3.18 -7.34 -17.49
N LEU A 227 1.99 -6.84 -17.17
CA LEU A 227 1.66 -6.16 -15.91
C LEU A 227 0.97 -7.16 -14.98
N ILE A 228 1.62 -7.51 -13.88
CA ILE A 228 1.12 -8.44 -12.88
C ILE A 228 0.65 -7.66 -11.65
N ASP A 229 -0.63 -7.77 -11.33
CA ASP A 229 -1.26 -7.05 -10.22
C ASP A 229 -2.22 -7.97 -9.46
N SER A 230 -2.74 -7.52 -8.32
CA SER A 230 -3.75 -8.26 -7.54
C SER A 230 -3.32 -9.65 -7.05
N ILE A 231 -2.00 -9.86 -6.86
CA ILE A 231 -1.49 -11.10 -6.25
C ILE A 231 -2.07 -11.29 -4.84
N ASP A 232 -2.34 -10.18 -4.12
CA ASP A 232 -2.93 -10.23 -2.79
C ASP A 232 -4.41 -10.65 -2.75
N ASP A 233 -5.13 -10.64 -3.86
CA ASP A 233 -6.55 -11.03 -3.88
C ASP A 233 -6.75 -12.55 -3.74
N TYR A 234 -5.74 -13.34 -4.15
CA TYR A 234 -5.77 -14.81 -4.17
C TYR A 234 -4.64 -15.40 -3.33
N TRP A 235 -4.27 -14.72 -2.26
CA TRP A 235 -3.16 -15.10 -1.41
C TRP A 235 -3.67 -15.67 -0.09
N GLU A 236 -3.37 -16.95 0.18
CA GLU A 236 -3.77 -17.61 1.44
C GLU A 236 -2.69 -17.52 2.53
N GLY A 237 -1.54 -16.90 2.24
CA GLY A 237 -0.46 -16.74 3.20
C GLY A 237 0.29 -18.01 3.55
N SER A 238 0.11 -19.10 2.80
CA SER A 238 0.83 -20.36 2.96
C SER A 238 2.32 -20.22 2.63
N ASP A 239 3.14 -21.12 3.18
CA ASP A 239 4.58 -21.14 2.91
C ASP A 239 4.85 -21.56 1.45
N GLU A 240 4.01 -22.44 0.90
CA GLU A 240 4.06 -22.87 -0.50
C GLU A 240 3.78 -21.71 -1.45
N GLY A 241 2.72 -20.92 -1.19
CA GLY A 241 2.40 -19.72 -1.97
C GLY A 241 3.55 -18.71 -1.93
N LEU A 242 4.23 -18.59 -0.80
CA LEU A 242 5.43 -17.75 -0.65
C LEU A 242 6.62 -18.23 -1.46
N ILE A 243 6.86 -19.53 -1.52
CA ILE A 243 7.89 -20.12 -2.38
C ILE A 243 7.55 -19.89 -3.86
N TYR A 244 6.28 -20.07 -4.25
CA TYR A 244 5.82 -19.83 -5.62
C TYR A 244 6.02 -18.37 -6.02
N LEU A 245 5.61 -17.42 -5.18
CA LEU A 245 5.80 -16.01 -5.43
C LEU A 245 7.28 -15.65 -5.53
N THR A 246 8.13 -16.20 -4.65
CA THR A 246 9.58 -15.97 -4.69
C THR A 246 10.15 -16.46 -6.02
N ALA A 247 9.81 -17.68 -6.45
CA ALA A 247 10.25 -18.21 -7.73
C ALA A 247 9.73 -17.40 -8.93
N PHE A 248 8.47 -16.94 -8.85
CA PHE A 248 7.85 -16.10 -9.87
C PHE A 248 8.54 -14.73 -10.01
N MET A 249 8.93 -14.12 -8.89
CA MET A 249 9.69 -12.88 -8.89
C MET A 249 11.04 -13.03 -9.60
N HIS A 250 11.79 -14.09 -9.29
CA HIS A 250 13.03 -14.42 -9.99
C HIS A 250 12.81 -14.61 -11.50
N ALA A 251 11.73 -15.31 -11.90
CA ALA A 251 11.38 -15.49 -13.31
C ALA A 251 11.09 -14.17 -14.04
N CYS A 252 10.37 -13.24 -13.39
CA CYS A 252 10.08 -11.91 -13.95
C CYS A 252 11.35 -11.08 -14.13
N GLN A 253 12.26 -11.12 -13.15
CA GLN A 253 13.55 -10.44 -13.26
C GLN A 253 14.43 -11.06 -14.34
N GLU A 254 14.51 -12.39 -14.43
CA GLU A 254 15.29 -13.08 -15.45
C GLU A 254 14.82 -12.72 -16.87
N ILE A 255 13.52 -12.68 -17.13
CA ILE A 255 12.98 -12.32 -18.45
C ILE A 255 13.35 -10.89 -18.80
N SER A 256 13.10 -9.96 -17.88
CA SER A 256 13.33 -8.53 -18.11
C SER A 256 14.81 -8.20 -18.32
N GLN A 257 15.72 -9.00 -17.75
CA GLN A 257 17.16 -8.84 -17.94
C GLN A 257 17.70 -9.55 -19.19
N GLN A 258 17.14 -10.72 -19.53
CA GLN A 258 17.70 -11.56 -20.60
C GLN A 258 17.13 -11.19 -21.98
N ILE A 259 15.89 -10.73 -22.06
CA ILE A 259 15.18 -10.55 -23.34
C ILE A 259 14.90 -9.04 -23.53
N PRO A 260 15.65 -8.33 -24.37
CA PRO A 260 15.66 -6.85 -24.41
C PRO A 260 14.30 -6.18 -24.69
N TRP A 261 13.40 -6.87 -25.38
CA TRP A 261 12.08 -6.35 -25.75
C TRP A 261 10.95 -6.93 -24.89
N ALA A 262 11.26 -7.72 -23.87
CA ALA A 262 10.28 -8.39 -23.03
C ALA A 262 10.45 -7.92 -21.59
N ARG A 263 9.35 -7.50 -20.97
CA ARG A 263 9.36 -6.98 -19.60
C ARG A 263 8.22 -7.59 -18.81
N ALA A 264 8.49 -7.88 -17.54
CA ALA A 264 7.46 -8.21 -16.56
C ALA A 264 7.52 -7.18 -15.44
N ILE A 265 6.37 -6.65 -15.05
CA ILE A 265 6.25 -5.70 -13.94
C ILE A 265 5.28 -6.29 -12.93
N ILE A 266 5.72 -6.46 -11.68
CA ILE A 266 4.88 -6.95 -10.60
C ILE A 266 4.59 -5.83 -9.61
N PHE A 267 3.31 -5.62 -9.31
CA PHE A 267 2.85 -4.77 -8.23
C PHE A 267 2.61 -5.61 -6.98
N LEU A 268 3.35 -5.33 -5.89
CA LEU A 268 3.31 -6.12 -4.67
C LEU A 268 3.01 -5.28 -3.44
N ARG A 269 2.27 -5.88 -2.50
CA ARG A 269 2.17 -5.33 -1.15
C ARG A 269 3.50 -5.44 -0.44
N GLU A 270 3.81 -4.41 0.34
CA GLU A 270 5.03 -4.37 1.16
C GLU A 270 5.12 -5.53 2.16
N ASN A 271 4.03 -5.86 2.87
CA ASN A 271 4.04 -6.96 3.85
C ASN A 271 4.29 -8.32 3.22
N ILE A 272 3.84 -8.55 1.98
CA ILE A 272 4.12 -9.78 1.23
C ILE A 272 5.59 -9.79 0.76
N TYR A 273 6.09 -8.66 0.22
CA TYR A 273 7.48 -8.54 -0.20
C TYR A 273 8.47 -8.78 0.94
N GLU A 274 8.21 -8.25 2.15
CA GLU A 274 9.08 -8.50 3.31
C GLU A 274 9.13 -9.98 3.70
N ARG A 275 8.04 -10.74 3.50
CA ARG A 275 8.06 -12.20 3.70
C ARG A 275 8.96 -12.89 2.69
N VAL A 276 8.89 -12.50 1.42
CA VAL A 276 9.77 -13.02 0.36
C VAL A 276 11.23 -12.73 0.72
N ARG A 277 11.51 -11.48 1.09
CA ARG A 277 12.85 -11.04 1.50
C ARG A 277 13.41 -11.85 2.67
N ALA A 278 12.57 -12.22 3.64
CA ALA A 278 12.99 -12.99 4.81
C ALA A 278 13.39 -14.43 4.48
N ILE A 279 12.78 -15.06 3.46
CA ILE A 279 13.04 -16.45 3.09
C ILE A 279 14.04 -16.59 1.93
N ASP A 280 14.15 -15.58 1.06
CA ASP A 280 14.96 -15.66 -0.14
C ASP A 280 16.45 -15.41 0.15
N THR A 281 17.27 -16.42 -0.16
CA THR A 281 18.72 -16.36 -0.03
C THR A 281 19.39 -15.44 -1.06
N GLU A 282 18.73 -15.14 -2.18
CA GLU A 282 19.21 -14.24 -3.23
C GLU A 282 18.44 -12.91 -3.26
N SER A 283 17.79 -12.53 -2.14
CA SER A 283 16.96 -11.33 -2.02
C SER A 283 17.68 -10.04 -2.42
N SER A 284 18.99 -9.94 -2.21
CA SER A 284 19.81 -8.79 -2.64
C SER A 284 19.78 -8.56 -4.16
N ARG A 285 19.56 -9.60 -4.98
CA ARG A 285 19.36 -9.46 -6.42
C ARG A 285 17.98 -8.93 -6.76
N LEU A 286 16.95 -9.36 -6.04
CA LEU A 286 15.60 -8.83 -6.22
C LEU A 286 15.56 -7.35 -5.85
N GLU A 287 16.20 -6.97 -4.74
CA GLU A 287 16.25 -5.60 -4.21
C GLU A 287 16.75 -4.57 -5.23
N THR A 288 17.68 -4.93 -6.13
CA THR A 288 18.18 -3.99 -7.16
C THR A 288 17.09 -3.60 -8.17
N ALA A 289 16.12 -4.49 -8.40
CA ALA A 289 15.00 -4.29 -9.32
C ALA A 289 13.73 -3.75 -8.64
N VAL A 290 13.78 -3.41 -7.34
CA VAL A 290 12.64 -2.85 -6.60
C VAL A 290 12.54 -1.33 -6.76
N VAL A 291 11.30 -0.85 -6.82
CA VAL A 291 10.91 0.56 -6.63
C VAL A 291 9.85 0.66 -5.54
N GLY A 292 10.11 1.53 -4.55
CA GLY A 292 9.12 1.90 -3.55
C GLY A 292 8.08 2.86 -4.11
N MET A 293 6.80 2.60 -3.82
CA MET A 293 5.69 3.49 -4.20
C MET A 293 5.44 4.54 -3.12
N GLU A 294 6.31 5.53 -3.09
CA GLU A 294 6.32 6.62 -2.10
C GLU A 294 5.67 7.89 -2.65
N TRP A 295 5.08 8.66 -1.74
CA TRP A 295 4.39 9.91 -2.05
C TRP A 295 4.86 11.02 -1.11
N ASN A 296 5.17 12.18 -1.68
CA ASN A 296 5.39 13.40 -0.91
C ASN A 296 4.13 14.29 -0.89
N ASP A 297 4.10 15.21 0.06
CA ASP A 297 2.95 16.09 0.31
C ASP A 297 2.54 16.90 -0.94
N ARG A 298 3.49 17.30 -1.81
CA ARG A 298 3.20 18.02 -3.05
C ARG A 298 2.50 17.13 -4.08
N GLN A 299 2.98 15.90 -4.23
CA GLN A 299 2.35 14.92 -5.14
C GLN A 299 0.95 14.56 -4.68
N LEU A 300 0.73 14.40 -3.37
CA LEU A 300 -0.60 14.13 -2.80
C LEU A 300 -1.57 15.28 -3.05
N LEU A 301 -1.12 16.52 -2.87
CA LEU A 301 -1.93 17.70 -3.21
C LEU A 301 -2.28 17.71 -4.70
N GLU A 302 -1.30 17.44 -5.56
CA GLU A 302 -1.51 17.43 -7.01
C GLU A 302 -2.53 16.37 -7.45
N VAL A 303 -2.56 15.18 -6.81
CA VAL A 303 -3.58 14.15 -7.10
C VAL A 303 -4.98 14.72 -6.91
N ILE A 304 -5.20 15.44 -5.80
CA ILE A 304 -6.50 16.01 -5.47
C ILE A 304 -6.82 17.19 -6.39
N GLU A 305 -5.86 18.09 -6.63
CA GLU A 305 -6.08 19.25 -7.51
C GLU A 305 -6.42 18.83 -8.95
N LYS A 306 -5.76 17.79 -9.47
CA LYS A 306 -6.08 17.24 -10.80
C LYS A 306 -7.51 16.67 -10.85
N ARG A 307 -7.95 15.99 -9.78
CA ARG A 307 -9.31 15.47 -9.67
C ARG A 307 -10.35 16.57 -9.50
N LEU A 308 -10.05 17.61 -8.72
CA LEU A 308 -10.92 18.78 -8.57
C LEU A 308 -11.11 19.53 -9.90
N ASN A 309 -10.05 19.65 -10.69
CA ASN A 309 -10.07 20.31 -11.99
C ASN A 309 -10.79 19.52 -13.10
N ARG A 310 -11.03 18.21 -12.92
CA ARG A 310 -11.50 17.32 -13.99
C ARG A 310 -12.78 17.81 -14.67
N ASN A 311 -13.73 18.30 -13.88
CA ASN A 311 -15.05 18.72 -14.37
C ASN A 311 -15.14 20.23 -14.63
N LEU A 312 -14.03 20.97 -14.52
CA LEU A 312 -14.01 22.42 -14.77
C LEU A 312 -13.66 22.72 -16.22
N THR A 313 -14.44 23.60 -16.85
CA THR A 313 -14.14 24.11 -18.20
C THR A 313 -12.88 24.97 -18.21
N ALA A 314 -12.77 25.90 -17.25
CA ALA A 314 -11.57 26.69 -17.01
C ALA A 314 -10.80 26.09 -15.82
N LYS A 315 -9.73 25.35 -16.10
CA LYS A 315 -8.92 24.68 -15.08
C LYS A 315 -8.10 25.71 -14.30
N TYR A 316 -7.98 25.50 -12.99
CA TYR A 316 -7.04 26.25 -12.15
C TYR A 316 -5.63 25.70 -12.29
N GLY A 317 -4.64 26.50 -11.90
CA GLY A 317 -3.26 26.03 -11.78
C GLY A 317 -3.13 24.95 -10.70
N LEU A 318 -2.16 24.05 -10.87
CA LEU A 318 -1.74 23.10 -9.84
C LEU A 318 -0.79 23.77 -8.84
N ARG A 319 -0.28 23.00 -7.87
CA ARG A 319 0.64 23.44 -6.80
C ARG A 319 -0.04 24.37 -5.79
N GLY A 320 -1.30 24.08 -5.47
CA GLY A 320 -2.09 24.75 -4.44
C GLY A 320 -3.12 25.74 -4.96
N ALA A 321 -2.99 26.26 -6.18
CA ALA A 321 -3.93 27.25 -6.70
C ALA A 321 -5.34 26.68 -6.91
N THR A 322 -5.47 25.39 -7.27
CA THR A 322 -6.77 24.73 -7.36
C THR A 322 -7.32 24.51 -5.96
N TRP A 323 -6.50 24.00 -5.04
CA TRP A 323 -6.91 23.80 -3.64
C TRP A 323 -7.41 25.10 -2.99
N GLN A 324 -6.71 26.22 -3.18
CA GLN A 324 -7.11 27.54 -2.68
C GLN A 324 -8.43 28.05 -3.27
N ALA A 325 -8.80 27.62 -4.49
CA ALA A 325 -10.07 27.97 -5.08
C ALA A 325 -11.24 27.27 -4.36
N PHE A 326 -11.05 26.01 -3.98
CA PHE A 326 -12.09 25.15 -3.38
C PHE A 326 -12.28 25.31 -1.88
N PHE A 327 -11.23 25.68 -1.14
CA PHE A 327 -11.25 25.75 0.32
C PHE A 327 -11.23 27.20 0.83
N GLU A 328 -11.93 27.46 1.94
CA GLU A 328 -11.92 28.80 2.58
C GLU A 328 -10.58 29.07 3.30
N HIS A 329 -10.10 28.09 4.07
CA HIS A 329 -8.84 28.12 4.81
C HIS A 329 -7.87 27.05 4.29
N PRO A 330 -7.28 27.23 3.09
CA PRO A 330 -6.61 26.15 2.35
C PRO A 330 -5.41 25.54 3.09
N GLU A 331 -4.58 26.36 3.75
CA GLU A 331 -3.41 25.85 4.49
C GLU A 331 -3.83 25.00 5.70
N GLU A 332 -4.78 25.49 6.50
CA GLU A 332 -5.29 24.77 7.66
C GLU A 332 -6.06 23.51 7.27
N ALA A 333 -6.88 23.58 6.21
CA ALA A 333 -7.57 22.43 5.65
C ALA A 333 -6.58 21.35 5.18
N TRP A 334 -5.52 21.74 4.45
CA TRP A 334 -4.53 20.80 3.97
C TRP A 334 -3.72 20.17 5.11
N ASN A 335 -3.32 20.96 6.11
CA ASN A 335 -2.64 20.45 7.30
C ASN A 335 -3.52 19.43 8.03
N ASN A 336 -4.82 19.72 8.21
CA ASN A 336 -5.77 18.77 8.81
C ASN A 336 -5.86 17.45 8.02
N VAL A 337 -5.89 17.51 6.69
CA VAL A 337 -5.90 16.29 5.86
C VAL A 337 -4.60 15.51 6.03
N LEU A 338 -3.44 16.18 5.91
CA LEU A 338 -2.13 15.53 5.99
C LEU A 338 -1.86 14.89 7.34
N GLU A 339 -2.22 15.54 8.45
CA GLU A 339 -2.01 15.01 9.80
C GLU A 339 -2.81 13.72 10.04
N TYR A 340 -3.94 13.56 9.36
CA TYR A 340 -4.77 12.37 9.45
C TYR A 340 -4.45 11.30 8.39
N CYS A 341 -3.69 11.59 7.34
CA CYS A 341 -3.40 10.62 6.28
C CYS A 341 -2.00 10.00 6.43
N GLN A 342 -1.84 8.70 6.13
CA GLN A 342 -0.52 8.06 6.19
C GLN A 342 0.31 8.31 4.91
N ARG A 343 0.23 9.52 4.37
CA ARG A 343 0.82 9.91 3.08
C ARG A 343 0.53 8.93 1.93
N ARG A 344 -0.73 8.50 1.82
CA ARG A 344 -1.21 7.66 0.71
C ARG A 344 -2.22 8.43 -0.13
N PRO A 345 -2.19 8.32 -1.47
CA PRO A 345 -3.14 9.02 -2.32
C PRO A 345 -4.60 8.59 -2.04
N ARG A 346 -4.83 7.31 -1.70
CA ARG A 346 -6.17 6.83 -1.31
C ARG A 346 -6.67 7.48 -0.03
N ASP A 347 -5.83 7.63 0.99
CA ASP A 347 -6.22 8.23 2.28
C ASP A 347 -6.66 9.68 2.07
N VAL A 348 -5.83 10.46 1.38
CA VAL A 348 -6.11 11.87 1.06
C VAL A 348 -7.38 11.99 0.22
N LEU A 349 -7.59 11.08 -0.74
CA LEU A 349 -8.79 11.06 -1.57
C LEU A 349 -10.05 10.77 -0.74
N ILE A 350 -10.04 9.74 0.12
CA ILE A 350 -11.18 9.42 0.99
C ILE A 350 -11.51 10.59 1.91
N TYR A 351 -10.50 11.15 2.57
CA TYR A 351 -10.70 12.27 3.49
C TYR A 351 -11.29 13.48 2.77
N THR A 352 -10.71 13.86 1.62
CA THR A 352 -11.19 14.99 0.84
C THR A 352 -12.59 14.73 0.29
N SER A 353 -12.89 13.51 -0.17
CA SER A 353 -14.23 13.15 -0.65
C SER A 353 -15.27 13.30 0.46
N ASN A 354 -14.97 12.84 1.68
CA ASN A 354 -15.86 13.03 2.82
C ASN A 354 -16.11 14.52 3.13
N ALA A 355 -15.08 15.37 3.04
CA ALA A 355 -15.22 16.81 3.25
C ALA A 355 -16.04 17.48 2.13
N VAL A 356 -15.85 17.05 0.88
CA VAL A 356 -16.66 17.48 -0.27
C VAL A 356 -18.13 17.08 -0.08
N GLU A 357 -18.40 15.84 0.34
CA GLU A 357 -19.75 15.34 0.61
C GLU A 357 -20.44 16.14 1.73
N ALA A 358 -19.72 16.48 2.80
CA ALA A 358 -20.23 17.32 3.89
C ALA A 358 -20.61 18.73 3.37
N ALA A 359 -19.71 19.37 2.62
CA ALA A 359 -19.96 20.68 2.02
C ALA A 359 -21.14 20.66 1.04
N GLN A 360 -21.28 19.60 0.25
CA GLN A 360 -22.41 19.38 -0.66
C GLN A 360 -23.73 19.25 0.11
N GLY A 361 -23.74 18.46 1.19
CA GLY A 361 -24.92 18.26 2.03
C GLY A 361 -25.38 19.54 2.74
N ALA A 362 -24.43 20.38 3.16
CA ALA A 362 -24.71 21.69 3.76
C ALA A 362 -25.02 22.80 2.73
N GLY A 363 -24.78 22.55 1.45
CA GLY A 363 -25.03 23.50 0.36
C GLY A 363 -24.01 24.64 0.30
N HIS A 364 -22.79 24.43 0.80
CA HIS A 364 -21.74 25.44 0.80
C HIS A 364 -21.19 25.73 -0.61
N GLU A 365 -20.81 26.99 -0.87
CA GLU A 365 -20.18 27.41 -2.14
C GLU A 365 -18.66 27.18 -2.15
N LYS A 366 -18.07 26.95 -0.98
CA LYS A 366 -16.69 26.53 -0.74
C LYS A 366 -16.67 25.44 0.33
N ILE A 367 -15.61 24.65 0.37
CA ILE A 367 -15.40 23.67 1.45
C ILE A 367 -14.88 24.43 2.67
N LEU A 368 -15.68 24.44 3.73
CA LEU A 368 -15.37 25.14 4.98
C LEU A 368 -14.51 24.25 5.88
N LEU A 369 -13.90 24.85 6.90
CA LEU A 369 -13.10 24.09 7.86
C LEU A 369 -13.93 23.08 8.64
N GLU A 370 -15.19 23.39 8.94
CA GLU A 370 -16.12 22.46 9.60
C GLU A 370 -16.41 21.21 8.77
N ASP A 371 -16.48 21.31 7.44
CA ASP A 371 -16.67 20.17 6.54
C ASP A 371 -15.48 19.21 6.60
N VAL A 372 -14.26 19.79 6.65
CA VAL A 372 -13.00 19.04 6.82
C VAL A 372 -12.96 18.36 8.20
N GLN A 373 -13.45 19.04 9.25
CA GLN A 373 -13.51 18.48 10.60
C GLN A 373 -14.55 17.34 10.71
N GLN A 374 -15.72 17.48 10.09
CA GLN A 374 -16.75 16.43 10.05
C GLN A 374 -16.26 15.16 9.35
N ALA A 375 -15.36 15.27 8.37
CA ALA A 375 -14.77 14.13 7.69
C ALA A 375 -13.88 13.25 8.59
N ARG A 376 -13.36 13.79 9.71
CA ARG A 376 -12.36 13.14 10.58
C ARG A 376 -12.81 11.78 11.10
N ARG A 377 -13.95 11.73 11.80
CA ARG A 377 -14.42 10.49 12.44
C ARG A 377 -14.70 9.41 11.41
N ARG A 378 -15.47 9.72 10.36
CA ARG A 378 -15.76 8.77 9.28
C ARG A 378 -14.49 8.24 8.61
N PHE A 379 -13.51 9.11 8.38
CA PHE A 379 -12.21 8.70 7.86
C PHE A 379 -11.46 7.79 8.84
N SER A 380 -11.42 8.16 10.13
CA SER A 380 -10.74 7.41 11.17
C SER A 380 -11.31 6.00 11.34
N ASP A 381 -12.65 5.88 11.38
CA ASP A 381 -13.35 4.60 11.51
C ASP A 381 -13.06 3.67 10.33
N ASN A 382 -13.10 4.21 9.11
CA ASN A 382 -12.77 3.47 7.90
C ASN A 382 -11.30 3.04 7.90
N ARG A 383 -10.38 3.92 8.30
CA ARG A 383 -8.95 3.61 8.32
C ARG A 383 -8.60 2.56 9.36
N PHE A 384 -9.25 2.60 10.53
CA PHE A 384 -9.10 1.60 11.59
C PHE A 384 -9.55 0.21 11.10
N ARG A 385 -10.69 0.13 10.42
CA ARG A 385 -11.17 -1.11 9.79
C ARG A 385 -10.21 -1.61 8.70
N ASP A 386 -9.82 -0.71 7.79
CA ASP A 386 -8.87 -1.02 6.70
C ASP A 386 -7.53 -1.53 7.25
N LEU A 387 -7.08 -1.05 8.42
CA LEU A 387 -5.87 -1.55 9.08
C LEU A 387 -6.04 -2.98 9.60
N GLY A 388 -7.19 -3.28 10.22
CA GLY A 388 -7.53 -4.62 10.67
C GLY A 388 -7.52 -5.62 9.53
N ASP A 389 -8.15 -5.27 8.40
CA ASP A 389 -8.19 -6.09 7.19
C ASP A 389 -6.82 -6.18 6.51
N GLU A 390 -6.02 -5.09 6.52
CA GLU A 390 -4.69 -5.04 5.86
C GLU A 390 -3.68 -6.01 6.48
N TYR A 391 -3.82 -6.33 7.77
CA TYR A 391 -2.89 -7.17 8.54
C TYR A 391 -3.54 -8.41 9.17
N SER A 392 -4.79 -8.76 8.82
CA SER A 392 -5.48 -9.93 9.40
C SER A 392 -4.79 -11.25 9.12
N GLU A 393 -4.04 -11.36 8.03
CA GLU A 393 -3.23 -12.54 7.71
C GLU A 393 -2.00 -12.65 8.61
N ASN A 394 -1.30 -11.54 8.85
CA ASN A 394 -0.12 -11.50 9.70
C ASN A 394 -0.50 -11.65 11.18
N TYR A 395 -1.59 -11.00 11.58
CA TYR A 395 -2.07 -10.88 12.95
C TYR A 395 -3.61 -11.04 12.96
N PRO A 396 -4.11 -12.28 12.96
CA PRO A 396 -5.55 -12.54 13.01
C PRO A 396 -6.23 -11.80 14.16
N GLN A 397 -7.34 -11.14 13.85
CA GLN A 397 -8.12 -10.33 14.79
C GLN A 397 -7.34 -9.19 15.46
N VAL A 398 -6.29 -8.65 14.81
CA VAL A 398 -5.50 -7.52 15.35
C VAL A 398 -6.36 -6.32 15.77
N ALA A 399 -7.46 -6.04 15.08
CA ALA A 399 -8.40 -4.99 15.46
C ALA A 399 -8.95 -5.15 16.89
N THR A 400 -9.08 -6.37 17.39
CA THR A 400 -9.49 -6.66 18.78
C THR A 400 -8.46 -6.14 19.77
N VAL A 401 -7.16 -6.36 19.51
CA VAL A 401 -6.07 -5.79 20.33
C VAL A 401 -6.04 -4.27 20.23
N LEU A 402 -6.11 -3.73 19.00
CA LEU A 402 -6.07 -2.28 18.80
C LEU A 402 -7.27 -1.55 19.41
N SER A 403 -8.44 -2.19 19.48
CA SER A 403 -9.62 -1.63 20.14
C SER A 403 -9.43 -1.39 21.64
N ARG A 404 -8.47 -2.08 22.29
CA ARG A 404 -8.19 -1.89 23.71
C ARG A 404 -7.47 -0.59 24.04
N PHE A 405 -7.07 0.16 23.02
CA PHE A 405 -6.63 1.54 23.18
C PHE A 405 -7.80 2.53 23.32
N TYR A 406 -9.05 2.08 23.11
CA TYR A 406 -10.21 2.95 23.14
C TYR A 406 -10.35 3.70 24.47
N GLY A 407 -10.55 5.02 24.39
CA GLY A 407 -10.70 5.91 25.53
C GLY A 407 -9.42 6.18 26.33
N LEU A 408 -8.29 5.57 25.96
CA LEU A 408 -6.98 5.83 26.59
C LEU A 408 -6.32 7.09 26.00
N GLY A 409 -5.08 7.37 26.40
CA GLY A 409 -4.30 8.47 25.84
C GLY A 409 -3.78 8.20 24.42
N ASN A 410 -3.35 9.26 23.74
CA ASN A 410 -2.77 9.22 22.40
C ASN A 410 -1.27 8.86 22.38
N ALA A 411 -0.62 8.86 23.54
CA ALA A 411 0.78 8.49 23.68
C ALA A 411 1.00 7.63 24.94
N PHE A 412 2.01 6.77 24.91
CA PHE A 412 2.31 5.80 25.96
C PHE A 412 3.81 5.79 26.25
N THR A 413 4.19 5.75 27.52
CA THR A 413 5.56 5.40 27.90
C THR A 413 5.80 3.91 27.67
N PHE A 414 7.07 3.51 27.61
CA PHE A 414 7.45 2.09 27.57
C PHE A 414 6.79 1.27 28.70
N GLY A 415 6.78 1.79 29.93
CA GLY A 415 6.13 1.13 31.08
C GLY A 415 4.61 1.02 30.95
N ALA A 416 3.93 2.00 30.35
CA ALA A 416 2.51 1.90 30.08
C ALA A 416 2.19 0.81 29.04
N ILE A 417 3.08 0.58 28.07
CA ILE A 417 2.95 -0.53 27.12
C ILE A 417 3.16 -1.88 27.81
N GLU A 418 4.10 -1.99 28.75
CA GLU A 418 4.23 -3.19 29.60
C GLU A 418 2.94 -3.49 30.36
N ASP A 419 2.34 -2.49 30.99
CA ASP A 419 1.05 -2.63 31.68
C ASP A 419 -0.04 -3.09 30.70
N LEU A 420 -0.12 -2.45 29.52
CA LEU A 420 -1.09 -2.81 28.49
C LEU A 420 -0.96 -4.27 28.07
N ILE A 421 0.26 -4.75 27.78
CA ILE A 421 0.51 -6.14 27.39
C ILE A 421 0.07 -7.09 28.50
N ARG A 422 0.42 -6.81 29.76
CA ARG A 422 -0.03 -7.63 30.90
C ARG A 422 -1.55 -7.75 30.96
N LYS A 423 -2.28 -6.68 30.65
CA LYS A 423 -3.75 -6.68 30.65
C LYS A 423 -4.33 -7.40 29.43
N LEU A 424 -3.75 -7.20 28.25
CA LEU A 424 -4.13 -7.94 27.03
C LEU A 424 -3.99 -9.45 27.23
N MET A 425 -2.95 -9.89 27.93
CA MET A 425 -2.72 -11.32 28.26
C MET A 425 -3.68 -11.88 29.32
N LYS A 426 -4.46 -11.02 29.99
CA LYS A 426 -5.52 -11.42 30.95
C LYS A 426 -6.93 -11.26 30.37
N ASP A 427 -7.10 -10.57 29.24
CA ASP A 427 -8.38 -10.35 28.58
C ASP A 427 -8.84 -11.65 27.87
N PRO A 428 -9.99 -12.25 28.27
CA PRO A 428 -10.42 -13.54 27.73
C PRO A 428 -10.66 -13.54 26.21
N GLU A 429 -11.20 -12.45 25.65
CA GLU A 429 -11.47 -12.34 24.22
C GLU A 429 -10.16 -12.21 23.44
N VAL A 430 -9.23 -11.38 23.93
CA VAL A 430 -7.91 -11.19 23.30
C VAL A 430 -7.10 -12.48 23.36
N VAL A 431 -7.07 -13.16 24.51
CA VAL A 431 -6.33 -14.43 24.64
C VAL A 431 -6.90 -15.48 23.70
N LYS A 432 -8.23 -15.61 23.60
CA LYS A 432 -8.88 -16.57 22.72
C LYS A 432 -8.62 -16.28 21.23
N LEU A 433 -8.72 -15.01 20.81
CA LEU A 433 -8.67 -14.64 19.40
C LEU A 433 -7.26 -14.34 18.88
N CYS A 434 -6.37 -13.84 19.75
CA CYS A 434 -5.07 -13.28 19.36
C CYS A 434 -3.87 -13.94 20.10
N GLY A 435 -4.12 -14.83 21.06
CA GLY A 435 -3.08 -15.34 21.97
C GLY A 435 -1.89 -16.01 21.27
N ALA A 436 -2.13 -16.70 20.15
CA ALA A 436 -1.09 -17.41 19.39
C ALA A 436 0.03 -16.46 18.91
N TRP A 437 -0.32 -15.34 18.27
CA TRP A 437 0.67 -14.38 17.80
C TRP A 437 1.06 -13.35 18.88
N LEU A 438 0.14 -13.00 19.79
CA LEU A 438 0.39 -12.01 20.83
C LEU A 438 1.47 -12.50 21.81
N SER A 439 1.44 -13.78 22.19
CA SER A 439 2.43 -14.38 23.10
C SER A 439 3.86 -14.33 22.53
N LEU A 440 4.02 -14.53 21.22
CA LEU A 440 5.32 -14.42 20.53
C LEU A 440 5.88 -12.99 20.50
N ASN A 441 4.99 -12.00 20.64
CA ASN A 441 5.27 -10.56 20.60
C ASN A 441 5.05 -9.87 21.94
N ALA A 442 4.95 -10.61 23.05
CA ALA A 442 4.59 -10.06 24.36
C ALA A 442 5.74 -9.29 25.06
N SER A 443 6.95 -9.24 24.49
CA SER A 443 7.96 -8.30 24.98
C SER A 443 7.61 -6.89 24.51
N PRO A 444 7.81 -5.84 25.32
CA PRO A 444 7.46 -4.48 24.93
C PRO A 444 8.14 -4.03 23.64
N GLU A 445 9.40 -4.39 23.44
CA GLU A 445 10.14 -4.04 22.22
C GLU A 445 9.50 -4.66 20.99
N LYS A 446 9.15 -5.94 21.05
CA LYS A 446 8.48 -6.66 19.95
C LYS A 446 7.08 -6.12 19.70
N PHE A 447 6.32 -5.84 20.75
CA PHE A 447 4.96 -5.31 20.62
C PHE A 447 4.97 -3.89 20.02
N ILE A 448 5.85 -3.01 20.50
CA ILE A 448 6.04 -1.66 19.94
C ILE A 448 6.49 -1.76 18.48
N ARG A 449 7.42 -2.67 18.19
CA ARG A 449 7.88 -2.94 16.83
C ARG A 449 6.72 -3.34 15.92
N LEU A 450 5.88 -4.28 16.36
CA LEU A 450 4.68 -4.73 15.65
C LEU A 450 3.74 -3.55 15.38
N LEU A 451 3.39 -2.77 16.41
CA LEU A 451 2.49 -1.62 16.25
C LEU A 451 3.07 -0.57 15.29
N TYR A 452 4.38 -0.35 15.31
CA TYR A 452 5.06 0.55 14.38
C TYR A 452 5.01 0.00 12.95
N ASP A 453 5.27 -1.30 12.79
CA ASP A 453 5.32 -1.95 11.49
C ASP A 453 3.95 -1.98 10.81
N ILE A 454 2.86 -2.19 11.55
CA ILE A 454 1.53 -2.03 10.98
C ILE A 454 1.15 -0.55 10.74
N GLY A 455 1.99 0.39 11.17
CA GLY A 455 1.75 1.82 11.06
C GLY A 455 0.65 2.32 12.00
N PHE A 456 0.40 1.63 13.11
CA PHE A 456 -0.53 2.10 14.13
C PHE A 456 0.10 3.21 14.99
N VAL A 457 1.39 3.06 15.30
CA VAL A 457 2.14 4.01 16.15
C VAL A 457 3.39 4.56 15.46
N GLY A 458 3.84 5.71 15.94
CA GLY A 458 5.16 6.26 15.72
C GLY A 458 6.01 6.14 16.99
N ILE A 459 7.32 6.15 16.80
CA ILE A 459 8.29 6.08 17.88
C ILE A 459 8.88 7.47 18.11
N ARG A 460 8.79 7.96 19.34
CA ARG A 460 9.30 9.27 19.77
C ARG A 460 10.50 9.08 20.70
N ALA A 461 11.69 9.37 20.18
CA ALA A 461 12.90 9.46 20.98
C ALA A 461 12.96 10.80 21.75
N ALA A 462 13.68 10.82 22.87
CA ALA A 462 13.85 12.01 23.69
C ALA A 462 14.31 13.23 22.87
N GLY A 463 13.58 14.34 22.98
CA GLY A 463 13.89 15.60 22.30
C GLY A 463 13.63 15.64 20.79
N LYS A 464 13.02 14.59 20.20
CA LYS A 464 12.64 14.54 18.79
C LYS A 464 11.12 14.39 18.63
N GLY A 465 10.61 14.75 17.45
CA GLY A 465 9.22 14.44 17.08
C GLY A 465 9.01 12.94 16.89
N PRO A 466 7.75 12.46 16.93
CA PRO A 466 7.45 11.06 16.61
C PRO A 466 7.82 10.76 15.16
N LYS A 467 8.59 9.69 14.94
CA LYS A 467 8.81 9.14 13.60
C LYS A 467 7.77 8.06 13.38
N PHE A 468 6.91 8.23 12.38
CA PHE A 468 6.01 7.19 11.90
C PHE A 468 6.68 6.41 10.77
N ARG A 469 6.27 5.16 10.57
CA ARG A 469 6.75 4.32 9.47
C ARG A 469 6.53 5.03 8.13
N ALA A 470 7.61 5.35 7.42
CA ALA A 470 7.51 5.80 6.03
C ALA A 470 7.21 4.61 5.13
N LEU A 471 6.62 4.89 3.97
CA LEU A 471 6.38 3.88 2.94
C LEU A 471 7.71 3.57 2.26
N GLY A 472 7.96 2.30 1.93
CA GLY A 472 8.98 1.90 0.96
C GLY A 472 10.17 1.12 1.53
N PRO A 473 10.92 0.42 0.65
CA PRO A 473 12.01 -0.50 1.01
C PRO A 473 13.28 0.21 1.51
N LEU A 474 13.27 1.54 1.60
CA LEU A 474 14.42 2.35 2.04
C LEU A 474 14.32 2.80 3.51
N ASP A 475 13.15 2.71 4.16
CA ASP A 475 12.98 2.99 5.61
C ASP A 475 12.95 1.67 6.41
N THR A 476 13.94 0.82 6.18
CA THR A 476 14.02 -0.54 6.77
C THR A 476 14.56 -0.55 8.20
N SER A 477 15.11 0.58 8.66
CA SER A 477 15.63 0.71 10.02
C SER A 477 14.69 1.56 10.88
N PRO A 478 13.84 0.90 11.69
CA PRO A 478 13.02 1.62 12.64
C PRO A 478 13.89 2.36 13.67
N PRO A 479 13.35 3.40 14.32
CA PRO A 479 13.97 3.95 15.51
C PRO A 479 14.19 2.86 16.57
N PRO A 480 15.31 2.91 17.32
CA PRO A 480 15.52 1.99 18.43
C PRO A 480 14.44 2.19 19.49
N VAL A 481 14.00 1.07 20.08
CA VAL A 481 13.01 1.04 21.15
C VAL A 481 13.72 0.74 22.46
N GLY A 482 13.42 1.51 23.50
CA GLY A 482 13.92 1.28 24.86
C GLY A 482 13.16 2.10 25.89
N ASN A 483 13.58 2.05 27.15
CA ASN A 483 12.79 2.53 28.29
C ASN A 483 12.47 4.05 28.28
N THR A 484 13.26 4.85 27.55
CA THR A 484 13.05 6.31 27.41
C THR A 484 12.23 6.68 26.18
N THR A 485 11.67 5.69 25.49
CA THR A 485 10.91 5.86 24.27
C THR A 485 9.45 6.06 24.59
N ASP A 486 8.86 7.09 23.99
CA ASP A 486 7.41 7.26 23.95
C ASP A 486 6.86 6.67 22.65
N VAL A 487 5.72 6.01 22.76
CA VAL A 487 4.95 5.46 21.65
C VAL A 487 3.77 6.39 21.40
N VAL A 488 3.57 6.84 20.16
CA VAL A 488 2.52 7.80 19.81
C VAL A 488 1.59 7.18 18.79
N ILE A 489 0.29 7.10 19.09
CA ILE A 489 -0.70 6.58 18.16
C ILE A 489 -0.89 7.59 17.02
N HIS A 490 -0.89 7.09 15.78
CA HIS A 490 -1.08 7.93 14.60
C HIS A 490 -2.45 8.62 14.67
N ARG A 491 -2.48 9.91 14.31
CA ARG A 491 -3.68 10.76 14.46
C ARG A 491 -4.90 10.27 13.70
N CYS A 492 -4.67 9.52 12.61
CA CYS A 492 -5.71 8.85 11.84
C CYS A 492 -6.59 7.88 12.65
N TYR A 493 -6.19 7.46 13.85
CA TYR A 493 -6.97 6.54 14.69
C TYR A 493 -7.59 7.21 15.92
N TRP A 494 -7.33 8.51 16.16
CA TRP A 494 -7.74 9.17 17.39
C TRP A 494 -9.26 9.22 17.56
N ASP A 495 -9.98 9.61 16.50
CA ASP A 495 -11.43 9.73 16.55
C ASP A 495 -12.12 8.34 16.63
N ALA A 496 -11.61 7.33 15.91
CA ALA A 496 -12.17 5.97 15.96
C ALA A 496 -11.98 5.29 17.33
N LEU A 497 -10.92 5.66 18.04
CA LEU A 497 -10.58 5.11 19.35
C LEU A 497 -10.95 6.06 20.51
N ASP A 498 -11.59 7.19 20.24
CA ASP A 498 -11.92 8.20 21.27
C ASP A 498 -10.73 8.54 22.19
N LEU A 499 -9.54 8.68 21.60
CA LEU A 499 -8.29 8.89 22.34
C LEU A 499 -8.24 10.27 22.99
N GLN A 500 -7.70 10.32 24.20
CA GLN A 500 -7.44 11.54 24.95
C GLN A 500 -6.07 12.12 24.60
N ASP A 501 -5.94 13.43 24.46
CA ASP A 501 -4.66 14.10 24.18
C ASP A 501 -3.75 14.13 25.43
N THR A 502 -3.25 12.96 25.83
CA THR A 502 -2.51 12.73 27.06
C THR A 502 -1.48 11.61 26.92
N LEU A 503 -0.36 11.77 27.62
CA LEU A 503 0.67 10.72 27.76
C LEU A 503 0.30 9.78 28.90
N VAL A 504 -0.03 8.53 28.58
CA VAL A 504 -0.24 7.44 29.53
C VAL A 504 1.10 6.96 30.06
N ARG A 505 1.28 7.02 31.39
CA ARG A 505 2.52 6.60 32.06
C ARG A 505 2.43 5.22 32.71
N ASN A 506 1.22 4.82 33.08
CA ASN A 506 0.88 3.55 33.71
C ASN A 506 -0.59 3.25 33.44
N ILE A 507 -0.96 1.96 33.42
CA ILE A 507 -2.34 1.50 33.31
C ILE A 507 -2.64 0.64 34.55
N PRO A 508 -3.47 1.12 35.49
CA PRO A 508 -3.80 0.36 36.71
C PRO A 508 -4.36 -1.02 36.38
N ASP A 509 -4.03 -2.06 37.15
CA ASP A 509 -4.49 -3.44 36.89
C ASP A 509 -6.04 -3.55 36.89
N ASP A 510 -6.72 -2.75 37.70
CA ASP A 510 -8.18 -2.72 37.90
C ASP A 510 -8.94 -1.90 36.85
N ALA A 511 -8.28 -1.10 36.02
CA ALA A 511 -8.96 -0.30 34.99
C ALA A 511 -9.61 -1.20 33.92
N GLU A 512 -10.89 -1.04 33.62
CA GLU A 512 -11.51 -1.78 32.52
C GLU A 512 -11.14 -1.16 31.16
N PHE A 513 -10.97 -2.00 30.13
CA PHE A 513 -10.82 -1.48 28.77
C PHE A 513 -12.13 -0.85 28.32
N GLY A 514 -12.05 0.36 27.74
CA GLY A 514 -13.19 0.97 27.09
C GLY A 514 -13.66 0.13 25.91
N LYS A 515 -14.97 0.12 25.67
CA LYS A 515 -15.57 -0.59 24.54
C LYS A 515 -15.92 0.41 23.44
N ILE A 516 -15.46 0.15 22.22
CA ILE A 516 -15.99 0.82 21.04
C ILE A 516 -17.48 0.50 20.98
N GLY A 517 -18.34 1.53 20.91
CA GLY A 517 -19.77 1.35 20.67
C GLY A 517 -19.96 0.63 19.33
N LYS A 518 -20.22 -0.67 19.35
CA LYS A 518 -20.40 -1.45 18.13
C LYS A 518 -21.73 -1.10 17.48
N ILE A 519 -21.69 -0.79 16.19
CA ILE A 519 -22.86 -0.85 15.26
C ILE A 519 -23.25 -2.34 14.98
N GLU A 520 -22.69 -3.31 15.72
CA GLU A 520 -22.98 -4.74 15.56
C GLU A 520 -24.12 -5.26 16.46
N ASP A 521 -24.74 -4.43 17.29
CA ASP A 521 -25.96 -4.78 18.03
C ASP A 521 -27.21 -4.73 17.12
N LEU A 522 -27.12 -5.36 15.94
CA LEU A 522 -28.29 -5.78 15.18
C LEU A 522 -28.71 -7.16 15.70
N PRO A 523 -29.99 -7.36 16.07
CA PRO A 523 -30.46 -8.67 16.52
C PRO A 523 -30.27 -9.69 15.39
N GLY A 524 -29.33 -10.63 15.58
CA GLY A 524 -28.93 -11.65 14.60
C GLY A 524 -27.45 -11.66 14.18
N GLY A 525 -26.61 -10.76 14.70
CA GLY A 525 -25.15 -10.80 14.48
C GLY A 525 -24.52 -12.02 15.16
N VAL A 526 -23.78 -12.84 14.40
CA VAL A 526 -23.07 -14.01 14.94
C VAL A 526 -21.94 -13.54 15.86
N ASP A 527 -21.89 -14.03 17.10
CA ASP A 527 -20.79 -13.80 18.02
C ASP A 527 -19.49 -14.34 17.40
N ARG A 528 -18.50 -13.44 17.18
CA ARG A 528 -17.22 -13.78 16.56
C ARG A 528 -16.48 -14.89 17.33
N THR A 529 -16.67 -14.97 18.65
CA THR A 529 -16.06 -16.01 19.47
C THR A 529 -16.74 -17.37 19.35
N GLU A 530 -18.04 -17.40 19.05
CA GLU A 530 -18.78 -18.63 18.72
C GLU A 530 -18.44 -19.09 17.30
N TYR A 531 -18.32 -18.17 16.34
CA TYR A 531 -17.91 -18.48 14.98
C TYR A 531 -16.52 -19.12 14.90
N VAL A 532 -15.53 -18.56 15.59
CA VAL A 532 -14.17 -19.16 15.63
C VAL A 532 -14.19 -20.54 16.28
N ALA A 533 -14.92 -20.72 17.39
CA ALA A 533 -15.07 -22.02 18.03
C ALA A 533 -15.73 -23.05 17.09
N HIS A 534 -16.69 -22.61 16.27
CA HIS A 534 -17.32 -23.44 15.24
C HIS A 534 -16.34 -23.86 14.14
N ILE A 535 -15.51 -22.92 13.64
CA ILE A 535 -14.47 -23.23 12.64
C ILE A 535 -13.41 -24.18 13.21
N GLU A 536 -12.97 -23.99 14.46
CA GLU A 536 -12.03 -24.90 15.13
C GLU A 536 -12.63 -26.29 15.32
N MET A 537 -13.92 -26.39 15.69
CA MET A 537 -14.65 -27.66 15.79
C MET A 537 -14.72 -28.38 14.43
N LEU A 538 -14.99 -27.64 13.34
CA LEU A 538 -15.03 -28.19 11.99
C LEU A 538 -13.64 -28.65 11.51
N ARG A 539 -12.59 -27.87 11.80
CA ARG A 539 -11.19 -28.25 11.50
C ARG A 539 -10.79 -29.51 12.27
N ALA A 540 -11.09 -29.59 13.56
CA ALA A 540 -10.81 -30.78 14.37
C ALA A 540 -11.55 -32.03 13.87
N ARG A 541 -12.80 -31.88 13.40
CA ARG A 541 -13.57 -32.98 12.77
C ARG A 541 -12.92 -33.46 11.47
N ASN A 542 -12.41 -32.55 10.64
CA ASN A 542 -11.70 -32.93 9.41
C ASN A 542 -10.39 -33.66 9.68
N THR A 543 -9.63 -33.26 10.71
CA THR A 543 -8.39 -33.97 11.09
C THR A 543 -8.65 -35.41 11.57
N ILE A 544 -9.78 -35.67 12.24
CA ILE A 544 -10.16 -37.02 12.70
C ILE A 544 -10.59 -37.92 11.53
N MET A 545 -11.25 -37.37 10.51
CA MET A 545 -11.68 -38.13 9.32
C MET A 545 -10.50 -38.52 8.40
N VAL A 546 -9.44 -37.70 8.34
CA VAL A 546 -8.24 -38.00 7.52
C VAL A 546 -7.27 -38.96 8.23
N GLY A 547 -7.28 -39.03 9.56
CA GLY A 547 -6.46 -39.98 10.33
C GLY A 547 -7.06 -41.39 10.49
N SER A 548 -8.23 -41.65 9.92
CA SER A 548 -8.94 -42.94 10.02
C SER A 548 -9.31 -43.56 8.67
N SER A 549 -8.63 -43.12 7.59
CA SER A 549 -8.75 -43.69 6.23
C SER A 549 -7.48 -44.42 5.82
#